data_AF-A0A224YTB1-F1
#
_entry.id   AF-A0A224YTB1-F1
#
_cell.length_a   1.000
_cell.length_b   1.000
_cell.length_c   1.000
_cell.angle_alpha   90.00
_cell.angle_beta   90.00
_cell.angle_gamma   90.00
#
_symmetry.space_group_name_H-M   'P 1'
#
loop_
_entity.id
_entity.type
_entity.pdbx_description
1 polymer ?
#
loop_
_entity_poly.entity_id
_entity_poly.type
_entity_poly.pdbx_seq_one_letter_code
_entity_poly.pdbx_strand_id
1 'polypeptide(L)'
;MLVIGNFGLSYDQSKAQMALWAIMAAPLLMSNDLRRMRPEFKQILQNRAIIAVNQDPLGIMGRKIRVEDGVETWIRPVTPVVGVSGYSYAVVFFNRNIMGTTREHITQLRTLGLFHPLGYRVTDLFENRFSGVYLPDDYLAVRVNPAGGVTMVKAEAVAPAPPVRRPFSAPPPRFSQRQELPVAGIAMTGRNAQLTVIPTLAPQRTVNGIGVPFDYIVGTEGLRRRLRVHALRSTPSPRSIHRPPLST
;
A
#
# COMPACT_ATOMS: atom_id res chain seq x y z
N MET A 1 32.57 -9.12 16.18
CA MET A 1 32.20 -10.53 15.93
C MET A 1 30.93 -10.85 16.69
N LEU A 2 30.11 -11.76 16.16
CA LEU A 2 28.95 -12.33 16.84
C LEU A 2 29.44 -13.41 17.82
N VAL A 3 29.01 -13.33 19.07
CA VAL A 3 29.35 -14.31 20.13
C VAL A 3 28.13 -15.13 20.55
N ILE A 4 27.07 -15.10 19.74
CA ILE A 4 25.84 -15.89 19.88
C ILE A 4 26.20 -17.37 19.95
N GLY A 5 25.64 -18.09 20.94
CA GLY A 5 25.90 -19.52 21.14
C GLY A 5 27.14 -19.83 21.99
N ASN A 6 27.87 -18.81 22.48
CA ASN A 6 28.86 -18.96 23.54
C ASN A 6 28.20 -18.89 24.94
N PHE A 7 29.01 -18.72 25.99
CA PHE A 7 28.60 -18.74 27.40
C PHE A 7 28.20 -17.38 27.99
N GLY A 8 28.47 -16.27 27.29
CA GLY A 8 28.36 -14.91 27.85
C GLY A 8 27.04 -14.17 27.60
N LEU A 9 26.15 -14.70 26.76
CA LEU A 9 24.87 -14.05 26.42
C LEU A 9 23.69 -14.99 26.69
N SER A 10 22.63 -14.45 27.28
CA SER A 10 21.33 -15.11 27.33
C SER A 10 20.72 -15.24 25.92
N TYR A 11 19.61 -15.97 25.82
CA TYR A 11 18.86 -16.09 24.56
C TYR A 11 18.40 -14.72 24.04
N ASP A 12 17.79 -13.90 24.91
CA ASP A 12 17.32 -12.56 24.53
C ASP A 12 18.48 -11.63 24.17
N GLN A 13 19.58 -11.66 24.93
CA GLN A 13 20.78 -10.89 24.60
C GLN A 13 21.43 -11.32 23.28
N SER A 14 21.35 -12.61 22.94
CA SER A 14 21.80 -13.13 21.65
C SER A 14 20.93 -12.64 20.50
N LYS A 15 19.60 -12.59 20.68
CA LYS A 15 18.68 -11.94 19.72
C LYS A 15 19.03 -10.46 19.57
N ALA A 16 19.31 -9.76 20.66
CA ALA A 16 19.69 -8.34 20.63
C ALA A 16 20.97 -8.10 19.84
N GLN A 17 22.00 -8.93 20.06
CA GLN A 17 23.23 -8.85 19.26
C GLN A 17 22.93 -9.02 17.77
N MET A 18 22.15 -10.03 17.39
CA MET A 18 21.80 -10.27 15.99
C MET A 18 21.06 -9.09 15.36
N ALA A 19 20.01 -8.59 16.03
CA ALA A 19 19.19 -7.48 15.53
C ALA A 19 19.98 -6.17 15.42
N LEU A 20 20.80 -5.84 16.42
CA LEU A 20 21.60 -4.62 16.41
C LEU A 20 22.71 -4.68 15.34
N TRP A 21 23.37 -5.81 15.15
CA TRP A 21 24.33 -5.96 14.06
C TRP A 21 23.65 -5.86 12.68
N ALA A 22 22.46 -6.45 12.54
CA ALA A 22 21.70 -6.36 11.30
C ALA A 22 21.26 -4.92 10.99
N ILE A 23 20.72 -4.19 11.96
CA ILE A 23 20.25 -2.81 11.75
C ILE A 23 21.41 -1.85 11.47
N MET A 24 22.59 -2.09 12.04
CA MET A 24 23.79 -1.28 11.80
C MET A 24 24.56 -1.64 10.53
N ALA A 25 24.04 -2.54 9.68
CA ALA A 25 24.75 -3.05 8.49
C ALA A 25 26.16 -3.60 8.82
N ALA A 26 26.34 -4.14 10.03
CA ALA A 26 27.63 -4.62 10.49
C ALA A 26 27.95 -6.00 9.87
N PRO A 27 29.23 -6.35 9.69
CA PRO A 27 29.63 -7.70 9.28
C PRO A 27 29.15 -8.76 10.28
N LEU A 28 28.46 -9.79 9.79
CA LEU A 28 27.97 -10.93 10.58
C LEU A 28 29.03 -12.04 10.72
N LEU A 29 30.19 -11.69 11.27
CA LEU A 29 31.30 -12.63 11.48
C LEU A 29 31.11 -13.41 12.80
N MET A 30 30.84 -14.71 12.72
CA MET A 30 30.63 -15.58 13.88
C MET A 30 31.95 -16.00 14.53
N SER A 31 31.96 -16.05 15.87
CA SER A 31 33.09 -16.54 16.68
C SER A 31 32.56 -17.47 17.77
N ASN A 32 32.18 -18.68 17.41
CA ASN A 32 31.57 -19.69 18.28
C ASN A 32 31.91 -21.13 17.81
N ASP A 33 31.71 -22.13 18.68
CA ASP A 33 31.90 -23.55 18.32
C ASP A 33 30.65 -24.12 17.64
N LEU A 34 30.68 -24.17 16.30
CA LEU A 34 29.57 -24.67 15.47
C LEU A 34 29.25 -26.16 15.71
N ARG A 35 30.18 -26.95 16.27
CA ARG A 35 29.99 -28.40 16.49
C ARG A 35 29.08 -28.69 17.69
N ARG A 36 28.99 -27.75 18.63
CA ARG A 36 28.31 -27.92 19.93
C ARG A 36 27.26 -26.85 20.20
N MET A 37 26.86 -26.11 19.16
CA MET A 37 25.89 -25.02 19.30
C MET A 37 24.48 -25.55 19.57
N ARG A 38 23.80 -24.97 20.56
CA ARG A 38 22.41 -25.31 20.86
C ARG A 38 21.46 -24.84 19.73
N PRO A 39 20.41 -25.61 19.39
CA PRO A 39 19.53 -25.31 18.25
C PRO A 39 18.91 -23.91 18.23
N GLU A 40 18.52 -23.38 19.38
CA GLU A 40 17.91 -22.06 19.55
C GLU A 40 18.84 -20.91 19.15
N PHE A 41 20.15 -21.01 19.42
CA PHE A 41 21.13 -20.01 18.99
C PHE A 41 21.43 -20.13 17.50
N LYS A 42 21.43 -21.37 16.99
CA LYS A 42 21.55 -21.63 15.55
C LYS A 42 20.39 -21.01 14.78
N GLN A 43 19.17 -21.09 15.30
CA GLN A 43 17.99 -20.46 14.71
C GLN A 43 18.13 -18.93 14.62
N ILE A 44 18.70 -18.28 15.64
CA ILE A 44 18.99 -16.83 15.60
C ILE A 44 19.97 -16.52 14.46
N LEU A 45 21.10 -17.23 14.40
CA LEU A 45 22.14 -17.01 13.40
C LEU A 45 21.70 -17.32 11.98
N GLN A 46 20.72 -18.22 11.81
CA GLN A 46 20.20 -18.64 10.51
C GLN A 46 18.89 -17.94 10.12
N ASN A 47 18.42 -16.96 10.91
CA ASN A 47 17.18 -16.23 10.61
C ASN A 47 17.30 -15.46 9.29
N ARG A 48 16.68 -16.01 8.24
CA ARG A 48 16.77 -15.48 6.88
C ARG A 48 16.20 -14.07 6.74
N ALA A 49 15.17 -13.73 7.51
CA ALA A 49 14.56 -12.41 7.44
C ALA A 49 15.49 -11.33 8.01
N ILE A 50 16.18 -11.61 9.12
CA ILE A 50 17.14 -10.67 9.71
C ILE A 50 18.43 -10.60 8.88
N ILE A 51 18.88 -11.74 8.33
CA ILE A 51 20.02 -11.75 7.39
C ILE A 51 19.69 -10.90 6.15
N ALA A 52 18.47 -11.00 5.61
CA ALA A 52 18.06 -10.19 4.47
C ALA A 52 18.09 -8.69 4.78
N VAL A 53 17.71 -8.28 6.00
CA VAL A 53 17.88 -6.88 6.43
C VAL A 53 19.35 -6.50 6.50
N ASN A 54 20.22 -7.35 7.06
CA ASN A 54 21.64 -7.07 7.13
C ASN A 54 22.26 -6.88 5.72
N GLN A 55 21.93 -7.80 4.81
CA GLN A 55 22.41 -7.90 3.43
C GLN A 55 21.60 -7.06 2.43
N ASP A 56 20.79 -6.11 2.92
CA ASP A 56 19.98 -5.29 2.05
C ASP A 56 20.87 -4.50 1.04
N PRO A 57 20.56 -4.54 -0.27
CA PRO A 57 21.43 -4.00 -1.32
C PRO A 57 21.54 -2.48 -1.30
N LEU A 58 20.67 -1.76 -0.57
CA LEU A 58 20.84 -0.32 -0.40
C LEU A 58 22.12 0.01 0.38
N GLY A 59 22.62 -0.92 1.21
CA GLY A 59 23.84 -0.73 1.99
C GLY A 59 23.78 0.42 3.01
N ILE A 60 22.58 0.98 3.25
CA ILE A 60 22.39 2.10 4.16
C ILE A 60 22.45 1.59 5.60
N MET A 61 23.36 2.15 6.38
CA MET A 61 23.46 1.91 7.82
C MET A 61 22.24 2.47 8.55
N GLY A 62 21.68 1.70 9.48
CA GLY A 62 20.62 2.17 10.37
C GLY A 62 21.13 3.06 11.50
N ARG A 63 20.23 3.83 12.10
CA ARG A 63 20.54 4.77 13.18
C ARG A 63 19.55 4.65 14.33
N LYS A 64 20.02 4.97 15.53
CA LYS A 64 19.14 5.18 16.69
C LYS A 64 18.39 6.49 16.50
N ILE A 65 17.07 6.45 16.63
CA ILE A 65 16.22 7.64 16.50
C ILE A 65 15.63 8.08 17.81
N ARG A 66 15.53 7.18 18.79
CA ARG A 66 14.84 7.48 20.05
C ARG A 66 15.26 6.58 21.20
N VAL A 67 15.10 7.11 22.42
CA VAL A 67 15.12 6.35 23.66
C VAL A 67 13.94 6.83 24.52
N GLU A 68 13.03 5.92 24.87
CA GLU A 68 11.87 6.20 25.73
C GLU A 68 11.74 5.06 26.75
N ASP A 69 11.63 5.38 28.03
CA ASP A 69 11.51 4.41 29.15
C ASP A 69 12.54 3.27 29.14
N GLY A 70 13.76 3.57 28.69
CA GLY A 70 14.86 2.60 28.56
C GLY A 70 14.78 1.69 27.33
N VAL A 71 13.80 1.88 26.45
CA VAL A 71 13.69 1.22 25.15
C VAL A 71 14.31 2.11 24.08
N GLU A 72 15.36 1.62 23.43
CA GLU A 72 15.96 2.26 22.27
C GLU A 72 15.23 1.84 20.99
N THR A 73 14.92 2.82 20.13
CA THR A 73 14.36 2.57 18.80
C THR A 73 15.40 2.90 17.73
N TRP A 74 15.68 1.91 16.89
CA TRP A 74 16.62 2.01 15.77
C TRP A 74 15.88 1.77 14.46
N ILE A 75 16.27 2.48 13.40
CA ILE A 75 15.65 2.39 12.09
C ILE A 75 16.70 2.26 10.99
N ARG A 76 16.40 1.45 9.97
CA ARG A 76 17.20 1.29 8.77
C ARG A 76 16.29 1.29 7.53
N PRO A 77 16.54 2.13 6.52
CA PRO A 77 15.89 2.00 5.22
C PRO A 77 16.32 0.70 4.53
N VAL A 78 15.36 -0.04 3.98
CA VAL A 78 15.56 -1.32 3.29
C VAL A 78 14.68 -1.41 2.05
N THR A 79 14.94 -2.43 1.23
CA THR A 79 14.11 -2.81 0.10
C THR A 79 12.87 -3.62 0.54
N PRO A 80 11.79 -3.62 -0.26
CA PRO A 80 11.60 -2.90 -1.53
C PRO A 80 11.41 -1.38 -1.34
N VAL A 81 11.74 -0.63 -2.37
CA VAL A 81 11.41 0.80 -2.48
C VAL A 81 10.20 0.93 -3.41
N VAL A 82 9.14 1.57 -2.93
CA VAL A 82 7.89 1.79 -3.67
C VAL A 82 7.83 3.22 -4.17
N GLY A 83 7.79 3.39 -5.50
CA GLY A 83 7.75 4.70 -6.14
C GLY A 83 9.03 5.50 -5.95
N VAL A 84 8.91 6.84 -5.95
CA VAL A 84 10.06 7.76 -5.94
C VAL A 84 10.63 7.97 -4.53
N SER A 85 9.86 7.72 -3.47
CA SER A 85 10.27 8.04 -2.08
C SER A 85 9.83 7.04 -1.00
N GLY A 86 9.15 5.95 -1.36
CA GLY A 86 8.59 5.00 -0.41
C GLY A 86 9.57 3.89 -0.01
N TYR A 87 10.59 4.20 0.80
CA TYR A 87 11.42 3.15 1.39
C TYR A 87 10.58 2.20 2.24
N SER A 88 10.94 0.92 2.24
CA SER A 88 10.61 0.04 3.36
C SER A 88 11.60 0.28 4.50
N TYR A 89 11.25 -0.10 5.72
CA TYR A 89 12.10 0.10 6.88
C TYR A 89 12.20 -1.16 7.72
N ALA A 90 13.39 -1.45 8.24
CA ALA A 90 13.56 -2.30 9.40
C ALA A 90 13.60 -1.42 10.65
N VAL A 91 12.91 -1.84 11.71
CA VAL A 91 12.87 -1.14 12.99
C VAL A 91 13.21 -2.13 14.11
N VAL A 92 14.10 -1.73 15.00
CA VAL A 92 14.50 -2.52 16.18
C VAL A 92 14.10 -1.75 17.44
N PHE A 93 13.39 -2.43 18.32
CA PHE A 93 13.06 -1.98 19.68
C PHE A 93 13.90 -2.79 20.66
N PHE A 94 14.86 -2.14 21.31
CA PHE A 94 15.82 -2.78 22.21
C PHE A 94 15.65 -2.27 23.64
N ASN A 95 15.29 -3.16 24.57
CA ASN A 95 15.03 -2.79 25.95
C ASN A 95 16.31 -2.92 26.80
N ARG A 96 16.79 -1.79 27.31
CA ARG A 96 17.98 -1.73 28.19
C ARG A 96 17.67 -1.89 29.67
N ASN A 97 16.40 -1.92 30.06
CA ASN A 97 16.03 -2.13 31.44
C ASN A 97 16.47 -3.54 31.88
N ILE A 98 17.18 -3.63 33.00
CA ILE A 98 17.69 -4.90 33.54
C ILE A 98 16.67 -5.65 34.40
N MET A 99 15.56 -5.01 34.75
CA MET A 99 14.52 -5.55 35.63
C MET A 99 13.13 -5.17 35.09
N GLY A 100 12.10 -5.85 35.59
CA GLY A 100 10.69 -5.59 35.27
C GLY A 100 10.00 -6.78 34.59
N THR A 101 8.81 -6.52 34.06
CA THR A 101 8.05 -7.46 33.23
C THR A 101 8.13 -7.05 31.76
N THR A 102 7.68 -7.93 30.86
CA THR A 102 7.51 -7.59 29.43
C THR A 102 6.65 -6.34 29.30
N ARG A 103 7.19 -5.32 28.63
CA ARG A 103 6.50 -4.05 28.38
C ARG A 103 5.93 -4.01 26.98
N GLU A 104 4.81 -3.33 26.84
CA GLU A 104 4.29 -2.91 25.56
C GLU A 104 4.80 -1.49 25.28
N HIS A 105 5.58 -1.34 24.22
CA HIS A 105 6.06 -0.07 23.73
C HIS A 105 5.16 0.35 22.56
N ILE A 106 4.48 1.50 22.71
CA ILE A 106 3.53 2.02 21.73
C ILE A 106 4.17 3.20 21.02
N THR A 107 4.20 3.18 19.70
CA THR A 107 4.79 4.26 18.89
C THR A 107 3.97 4.52 17.63
N GLN A 108 3.97 5.76 17.15
CA GLN A 108 3.33 6.13 15.89
C GLN A 108 4.30 5.95 14.72
N LEU A 109 3.83 5.44 13.59
CA LEU A 109 4.70 5.28 12.41
C LEU A 109 5.27 6.62 11.91
N ARG A 110 4.46 7.68 11.92
CA ARG A 110 4.88 9.03 11.53
C ARG A 110 6.08 9.53 12.34
N THR A 111 6.11 9.24 13.64
CA THR A 111 7.19 9.71 14.53
C THR A 111 8.48 8.91 14.36
N LEU A 112 8.40 7.73 13.74
CA LEU A 112 9.55 6.94 13.27
C LEU A 112 10.09 7.41 11.91
N GLY A 113 9.39 8.32 11.23
CA GLY A 113 9.74 8.77 9.88
C GLY A 113 9.10 7.95 8.76
N LEU A 114 8.08 7.13 9.06
CA LEU A 114 7.39 6.28 8.09
C LEU A 114 6.16 7.03 7.54
N PHE A 115 6.29 7.64 6.36
CA PHE A 115 5.27 8.55 5.80
C PHE A 115 4.54 8.04 4.54
N HIS A 116 4.68 6.75 4.18
CA HIS A 116 4.08 6.24 2.94
C HIS A 116 2.53 6.31 3.00
N PRO A 117 1.87 6.92 2.01
CA PRO A 117 0.44 7.23 2.10
C PRO A 117 -0.46 5.98 2.08
N LEU A 118 -0.02 4.90 1.45
CA LEU A 118 -0.72 3.61 1.47
C LEU A 118 -0.37 2.76 2.71
N GLY A 119 0.44 3.29 3.62
CA GLY A 119 0.89 2.61 4.82
C GLY A 119 1.97 1.57 4.57
N TYR A 120 2.18 0.75 5.60
CA TYR A 120 3.23 -0.25 5.68
C TYR A 120 2.68 -1.59 6.18
N ARG A 121 3.09 -2.67 5.53
CA ARG A 121 2.88 -4.04 5.99
C ARG A 121 3.94 -4.37 7.05
N VAL A 122 3.54 -4.50 8.31
CA VAL A 122 4.47 -4.73 9.43
C VAL A 122 4.51 -6.21 9.79
N THR A 123 5.72 -6.78 9.85
CA THR A 123 5.99 -8.19 10.20
C THR A 123 7.09 -8.28 11.25
N ASP A 124 6.87 -9.06 12.31
CA ASP A 124 7.90 -9.42 13.28
C ASP A 124 8.89 -10.42 12.68
N LEU A 125 10.18 -10.11 12.72
CA LEU A 125 11.22 -10.90 12.06
C LEU A 125 11.74 -12.06 12.90
N PHE A 126 11.52 -12.06 14.22
CA PHE A 126 11.90 -13.20 15.06
C PHE A 126 10.80 -14.26 15.10
N GLU A 127 9.54 -13.83 15.13
CA GLU A 127 8.38 -14.71 15.19
C GLU A 127 7.81 -15.01 13.80
N ASN A 128 8.30 -14.32 12.76
CA ASN A 128 7.77 -14.37 11.39
C ASN A 128 6.25 -14.15 11.35
N ARG A 129 5.74 -13.32 12.26
CA ARG A 129 4.31 -13.05 12.43
C ARG A 129 3.96 -11.73 11.78
N PHE A 130 2.98 -11.77 10.88
CA PHE A 130 2.39 -10.57 10.32
C PHE A 130 1.53 -9.86 11.38
N SER A 131 1.82 -8.58 11.66
CA SER A 131 1.12 -7.79 12.67
C SER A 131 -0.07 -7.02 12.10
N GLY A 132 0.03 -6.55 10.85
CA GLY A 132 -1.02 -5.73 10.23
C GLY A 132 -0.48 -4.75 9.19
N VAL A 133 -1.40 -4.00 8.57
CA VAL A 133 -1.08 -2.84 7.73
C VAL A 133 -1.37 -1.58 8.55
N TYR A 134 -0.39 -0.69 8.63
CA TYR A 134 -0.46 0.53 9.44
C TYR A 134 -0.23 1.76 8.56
N LEU A 135 -1.10 2.75 8.68
CA LEU A 135 -0.94 4.08 8.11
C LEU A 135 0.05 4.90 8.95
N PRO A 136 0.59 6.02 8.42
CA PRO A 136 1.50 6.88 9.16
C PRO A 136 0.96 7.35 10.53
N ASP A 137 -0.35 7.60 10.62
CA ASP A 137 -0.98 8.09 11.85
C ASP A 137 -1.43 6.98 12.81
N ASP A 138 -1.27 5.71 12.42
CA ASP A 138 -1.59 4.58 13.27
C ASP A 138 -0.50 4.33 14.31
N TYR A 139 -0.92 3.71 15.42
CA TYR A 139 -0.04 3.29 16.50
C TYR A 139 0.34 1.82 16.34
N LEU A 140 1.64 1.55 16.42
CA LEU A 140 2.20 0.21 16.50
C LEU A 140 2.54 -0.10 17.97
N ALA A 141 1.94 -1.17 18.49
CA ALA A 141 2.26 -1.72 19.80
C ALA A 141 3.23 -2.90 19.64
N VAL A 142 4.35 -2.87 20.36
CA VAL A 142 5.39 -3.91 20.31
C VAL A 142 5.74 -4.35 21.72
N ARG A 143 5.72 -5.66 21.95
CA ARG A 143 6.14 -6.23 23.23
C ARG A 143 7.66 -6.44 23.25
N VAL A 144 8.32 -5.98 24.30
CA VAL A 144 9.78 -6.13 24.47
C VAL A 144 10.10 -6.58 25.89
N ASN A 145 10.80 -7.70 26.01
CA ASN A 145 11.24 -8.24 27.29
C ASN A 145 12.32 -7.35 27.93
N PRO A 146 12.43 -7.31 29.27
CA PRO A 146 13.59 -6.70 29.95
C PRO A 146 14.86 -7.56 29.77
N ALA A 147 15.97 -7.11 30.37
CA ALA A 147 17.26 -7.79 30.42
C ALA A 147 17.88 -8.10 29.04
N GLY A 148 17.76 -7.15 28.11
CA GLY A 148 18.28 -7.28 26.76
C GLY A 148 17.30 -7.90 25.76
N GLY A 149 16.00 -7.91 26.08
CA GLY A 149 14.97 -8.23 25.12
C GLY A 149 14.98 -7.30 23.92
N VAL A 150 14.69 -7.87 22.76
CA VAL A 150 14.63 -7.15 21.49
C VAL A 150 13.47 -7.64 20.65
N THR A 151 12.85 -6.71 19.94
CA THR A 151 11.90 -7.01 18.87
C THR A 151 12.32 -6.28 17.62
N MET A 152 12.31 -6.99 16.50
CA MET A 152 12.69 -6.44 15.20
C MET A 152 11.53 -6.63 14.24
N VAL A 153 11.09 -5.55 13.62
CA VAL A 153 10.00 -5.58 12.63
C VAL A 153 10.51 -5.07 11.29
N LYS A 154 9.96 -5.62 10.20
CA LYS A 154 10.05 -5.02 8.87
C LYS A 154 8.72 -4.38 8.54
N ALA A 155 8.76 -3.07 8.26
CA ALA A 155 7.67 -2.26 7.74
C ALA A 155 7.87 -2.11 6.24
N GLU A 156 7.22 -2.96 5.46
CA GLU A 156 7.31 -2.94 4.00
C GLU A 156 6.30 -1.95 3.41
N ALA A 157 6.77 -1.01 2.59
CA ALA A 157 5.89 -0.02 1.98
C ALA A 157 4.85 -0.70 1.07
N VAL A 158 3.58 -0.34 1.23
CA VAL A 158 2.49 -0.94 0.44
C VAL A 158 2.51 -0.37 -0.98
N ALA A 159 2.71 -1.22 -1.98
CA ALA A 159 2.65 -0.82 -3.38
C ALA A 159 1.20 -0.55 -3.84
N PRO A 160 0.96 0.45 -4.72
CA PRO A 160 -0.34 0.64 -5.34
C PRO A 160 -0.73 -0.58 -6.17
N ALA A 161 -2.03 -0.87 -6.24
CA ALA A 161 -2.54 -1.94 -7.08
C ALA A 161 -2.08 -1.75 -8.54
N PRO A 162 -1.66 -2.81 -9.24
CA PRO A 162 -1.28 -2.69 -10.65
C PRO A 162 -2.46 -2.15 -11.46
N PRO A 163 -2.20 -1.32 -12.49
CA PRO A 163 -3.26 -0.80 -13.34
C PRO A 163 -4.03 -1.97 -13.96
N VAL A 164 -5.34 -1.98 -13.81
CA VAL A 164 -6.22 -2.97 -14.44
C VAL A 164 -6.03 -2.85 -15.95
N ARG A 165 -5.37 -3.85 -16.55
CA ARG A 165 -5.30 -3.94 -18.01
C ARG A 165 -6.72 -4.15 -18.53
N ARG A 166 -7.33 -3.12 -19.09
CA ARG A 166 -8.56 -3.29 -19.87
C ARG A 166 -8.20 -4.25 -21.02
N PRO A 167 -8.98 -5.32 -21.26
CA PRO A 167 -8.78 -6.12 -22.46
C PRO A 167 -8.85 -5.16 -23.66
N PHE A 168 -7.91 -5.29 -24.58
CA PHE A 168 -7.97 -4.59 -25.86
C PHE A 168 -9.35 -4.87 -26.44
N SER A 169 -10.21 -3.84 -26.50
CA SER A 169 -11.43 -3.93 -27.27
C SER A 169 -11.00 -4.24 -28.70
N ALA A 170 -11.44 -5.38 -29.24
CA ALA A 170 -11.15 -5.74 -30.62
C ALA A 170 -11.48 -4.54 -31.52
N PRO A 171 -10.60 -4.19 -32.48
CA PRO A 171 -10.90 -3.11 -33.41
C PRO A 171 -12.25 -3.42 -34.08
N PRO A 172 -13.14 -2.42 -34.22
CA PRO A 172 -14.42 -2.64 -34.86
C PRO A 172 -14.19 -3.24 -36.26
N PRO A 173 -15.04 -4.18 -36.71
CA PRO A 173 -14.90 -4.77 -38.03
C PRO A 173 -14.85 -3.65 -39.08
N ARG A 174 -13.80 -3.66 -39.90
CA ARG A 174 -13.69 -2.75 -41.05
C ARG A 174 -14.82 -3.09 -42.01
N PHE A 175 -15.92 -2.33 -41.97
CA PHE A 175 -16.96 -2.42 -42.98
C PHE A 175 -16.36 -2.02 -44.33
N SER A 176 -16.05 -3.01 -45.15
CA SER A 176 -15.71 -2.82 -46.56
C SER A 176 -17.00 -2.52 -47.30
N GLN A 177 -17.46 -1.26 -47.21
CA GLN A 177 -18.58 -0.79 -48.01
C GLN A 177 -18.07 -0.49 -49.41
N ARG A 178 -17.96 -1.54 -50.23
CA ARG A 178 -17.92 -1.41 -51.69
C ARG A 178 -19.18 -2.06 -52.24
N GLN A 179 -20.33 -1.45 -51.94
CA GLN A 179 -21.54 -1.71 -52.73
C GLN A 179 -21.34 -0.96 -54.04
N GLU A 180 -21.03 -1.70 -55.10
CA GLU A 180 -21.20 -1.21 -56.46
C GLU A 180 -22.69 -0.89 -56.64
N LEU A 181 -22.98 0.38 -56.87
CA LEU A 181 -24.31 0.82 -57.28
C LEU A 181 -24.63 0.12 -58.61
N PRO A 182 -25.77 -0.60 -58.76
CA PRO A 182 -26.15 -1.13 -60.05
C PRO A 182 -26.40 0.06 -60.98
N VAL A 183 -25.61 0.15 -62.05
CA VAL A 183 -25.86 1.10 -63.14
C VAL A 183 -27.17 0.68 -63.79
N ALA A 184 -28.19 1.53 -63.67
CA ALA A 184 -29.47 1.33 -64.35
C ALA A 184 -29.22 1.35 -65.87
N GLY A 185 -29.36 0.18 -66.51
CA GLY A 185 -29.37 0.08 -67.96
C GLY A 185 -30.62 0.77 -68.52
N ILE A 186 -30.44 1.79 -69.33
CA ILE A 186 -31.53 2.42 -70.08
C ILE A 186 -31.77 1.54 -71.32
N ALA A 187 -32.84 0.74 -71.30
CA ALA A 187 -33.35 0.10 -72.49
C ALA A 187 -34.40 1.02 -73.15
N MET A 188 -34.08 1.57 -74.32
CA MET A 188 -35.09 2.20 -75.19
C MET A 188 -35.70 1.12 -76.08
N THR A 189 -37.00 0.89 -75.95
CA THR A 189 -37.80 0.19 -76.95
C THR A 189 -39.19 0.80 -77.01
N GLY A 190 -39.59 1.26 -78.20
CA GLY A 190 -40.95 1.20 -78.73
C GLY A 190 -42.06 2.03 -78.07
N ARG A 191 -42.61 2.95 -78.87
CA ARG A 191 -43.84 3.76 -78.69
C ARG A 191 -44.90 3.19 -77.71
N ASN A 192 -45.31 4.07 -76.79
CA ASN A 192 -46.43 3.98 -75.85
C ASN A 192 -46.27 3.01 -74.66
N ALA A 193 -45.62 3.49 -73.58
CA ALA A 193 -45.78 2.93 -72.24
C ALA A 193 -45.56 4.01 -71.17
N GLN A 194 -46.42 4.03 -70.16
CA GLN A 194 -46.42 4.97 -69.04
C GLN A 194 -45.19 4.77 -68.12
N LEU A 195 -44.70 5.88 -67.55
CA LEU A 195 -43.67 5.90 -66.51
C LEU A 195 -44.23 5.31 -65.21
N THR A 196 -43.92 4.05 -64.91
CA THR A 196 -44.11 3.48 -63.57
C THR A 196 -42.77 3.51 -62.83
N VAL A 197 -42.64 4.40 -61.85
CA VAL A 197 -41.49 4.44 -60.92
C VAL A 197 -41.65 3.28 -59.94
N ILE A 198 -40.76 2.28 -60.02
CA ILE A 198 -40.67 1.22 -59.00
C ILE A 198 -39.78 1.75 -57.87
N PRO A 199 -40.28 1.93 -56.64
CA PRO A 199 -39.42 2.29 -55.52
C PRO A 199 -38.51 1.11 -55.18
N THR A 200 -37.20 1.31 -55.29
CA THR A 200 -36.21 0.37 -54.76
C THR A 200 -36.30 0.40 -53.24
N LEU A 201 -36.72 -0.71 -52.64
CA LEU A 201 -36.72 -0.90 -51.19
C LEU A 201 -35.29 -0.71 -50.63
N ALA A 202 -35.12 0.26 -49.75
CA ALA A 202 -33.88 0.44 -49.01
C ALA A 202 -33.64 -0.78 -48.09
N PRO A 203 -32.39 -1.27 -47.95
CA PRO A 203 -32.10 -2.38 -47.06
C PRO A 203 -32.28 -1.97 -45.59
N GLN A 204 -33.14 -2.70 -44.88
CA GLN A 204 -33.31 -2.58 -43.43
C GLN A 204 -32.05 -3.13 -42.73
N ARG A 205 -31.43 -2.33 -41.85
CA ARG A 205 -30.36 -2.78 -40.95
C ARG A 205 -30.99 -3.39 -39.71
N THR A 206 -30.76 -4.68 -39.47
CA THR A 206 -31.08 -5.35 -38.21
C THR A 206 -29.83 -5.42 -37.33
N VAL A 207 -29.89 -4.92 -36.11
CA VAL A 207 -28.90 -5.20 -35.05
C VAL A 207 -29.66 -5.90 -33.91
N ASN A 208 -29.29 -7.14 -33.61
CA ASN A 208 -29.80 -7.94 -32.49
C ASN A 208 -31.34 -7.97 -32.31
N GLY A 209 -32.10 -8.11 -33.39
CA GLY A 209 -33.51 -8.54 -33.31
C GLY A 209 -34.51 -7.60 -32.62
N ILE A 210 -34.15 -6.35 -32.31
CA ILE A 210 -35.07 -5.37 -31.72
C ILE A 210 -35.09 -4.12 -32.61
N GLY A 211 -36.24 -3.83 -33.22
CA GLY A 211 -36.47 -2.60 -33.96
C GLY A 211 -36.60 -1.43 -33.00
N VAL A 212 -35.78 -0.40 -33.17
CA VAL A 212 -35.92 0.89 -32.50
C VAL A 212 -36.35 1.94 -33.53
N PRO A 213 -37.45 2.67 -33.32
CA PRO A 213 -37.83 3.75 -34.20
C PRO A 213 -36.87 4.95 -34.05
N PHE A 214 -36.51 5.53 -35.19
CA PHE A 214 -35.86 6.83 -35.26
C PHE A 214 -36.91 7.91 -34.97
N ASP A 215 -36.70 8.71 -33.93
CA ASP A 215 -37.32 10.04 -33.87
C ASP A 215 -36.26 11.11 -33.60
N TYR A 216 -36.48 12.21 -34.31
CA TYR A 216 -35.63 13.36 -34.52
C TYR A 216 -35.41 14.21 -33.26
N ILE A 217 -34.23 14.83 -33.18
CA ILE A 217 -33.97 16.00 -32.32
C ILE A 217 -34.70 17.21 -32.91
N VAL A 218 -35.64 17.80 -32.17
CA VAL A 218 -36.00 19.23 -32.20
C VAL A 218 -36.57 19.65 -30.83
N GLY A 219 -36.12 20.79 -30.29
CA GLY A 219 -36.99 21.70 -29.53
C GLY A 219 -36.76 21.87 -28.02
N THR A 220 -35.98 22.91 -27.69
CA THR A 220 -36.26 23.95 -26.67
C THR A 220 -37.36 23.73 -25.63
N GLU A 221 -37.01 23.73 -24.34
CA GLU A 221 -37.49 24.66 -23.27
C GLU A 221 -37.34 24.07 -21.86
N GLY A 222 -36.92 24.93 -20.92
CA GLY A 222 -37.45 24.96 -19.56
C GLY A 222 -37.12 23.83 -18.58
N LEU A 223 -36.06 24.00 -17.77
CA LEU A 223 -36.29 24.18 -16.33
C LEU A 223 -35.05 24.72 -15.61
N ARG A 224 -35.13 26.01 -15.25
CA ARG A 224 -34.39 26.56 -14.11
C ARG A 224 -34.88 25.88 -12.84
N ARG A 225 -34.00 25.25 -12.07
CA ARG A 225 -34.18 25.16 -10.61
C ARG A 225 -33.00 25.83 -9.92
N ARG A 226 -33.26 27.10 -9.56
CA ARG A 226 -32.56 27.81 -8.49
C ARG A 226 -32.84 27.08 -7.18
N LEU A 227 -31.81 26.51 -6.57
CA LEU A 227 -31.80 26.24 -5.14
C LEU A 227 -31.17 27.45 -4.47
N ARG A 228 -32.01 28.29 -3.86
CA ARG A 228 -31.58 29.38 -2.98
C ARG A 228 -32.63 29.54 -1.90
N VAL A 229 -32.40 28.98 -0.72
CA VAL A 229 -33.06 29.44 0.51
C VAL A 229 -32.10 29.32 1.70
N HIS A 230 -31.85 30.50 2.25
CA HIS A 230 -31.45 30.89 3.61
C HIS A 230 -30.16 30.39 4.26
N ALA A 231 -29.20 31.32 4.26
CA ALA A 231 -28.36 31.61 5.41
C ALA A 231 -29.23 32.00 6.62
N LEU A 232 -29.00 31.35 7.75
CA LEU A 232 -29.27 31.86 9.08
C LEU A 232 -27.94 31.91 9.83
N ARG A 233 -27.42 33.13 10.00
CA ARG A 233 -26.41 33.44 11.02
C ARG A 233 -27.12 33.52 12.36
N SER A 234 -26.67 32.73 13.33
CA SER A 234 -26.78 33.08 14.75
C SER A 234 -25.63 32.43 15.51
N THR A 235 -24.61 33.25 15.76
CA THR A 235 -23.60 33.02 16.81
C THR A 235 -24.26 33.12 18.19
N PRO A 236 -23.85 32.28 19.15
CA PRO A 236 -23.77 32.72 20.53
C PRO A 236 -22.33 32.63 21.06
N SER A 237 -21.95 33.72 21.73
CA SER A 237 -20.73 33.94 22.52
C SER A 237 -20.50 32.85 23.59
N PRO A 238 -19.23 32.52 23.92
CA PRO A 238 -18.91 31.54 24.96
C PRO A 238 -19.21 32.08 26.38
N ARG A 239 -20.02 31.31 27.13
CA ARG A 239 -20.23 31.50 28.58
C ARG A 239 -18.96 31.13 29.35
N SER A 240 -18.66 31.93 30.35
CA SER A 240 -17.58 31.79 31.32
C SER A 240 -17.64 30.44 32.06
N ILE A 241 -16.51 29.74 32.10
CA ILE A 241 -16.30 28.60 32.99
C ILE A 241 -15.73 29.16 34.30
N HIS A 242 -16.55 29.08 35.34
CA HIS A 242 -16.18 29.33 36.73
C HIS A 242 -15.25 28.18 37.19
N ARG A 243 -14.01 28.49 37.55
CA ARG A 243 -13.16 27.60 38.36
C ARG A 243 -13.59 27.69 39.83
N PRO A 244 -13.73 26.57 40.56
CA PRO A 244 -13.58 26.56 42.01
C PRO A 244 -12.12 26.31 42.43
N PRO A 245 -11.71 26.77 43.63
CA PRO A 245 -10.32 26.86 44.04
C PRO A 245 -9.73 25.55 44.57
N LEU A 246 -8.40 25.48 44.53
CA LEU A 246 -7.55 24.54 45.26
C LEU A 246 -7.76 24.70 46.77
N SER A 247 -7.89 23.59 47.48
CA SER A 247 -7.66 23.49 48.92
C SER A 247 -6.78 22.28 49.22
N THR A 248 -5.61 22.60 49.77
CA THR A 248 -4.76 21.92 50.77
C THR A 248 -4.60 20.40 50.73
#